data_AF-A0A1G0DSY7-F1
#
_entry.id   AF-A0A1G0DSY7-F1
#
_cell.length_a   1.000
_cell.length_b   1.000
_cell.length_c   1.000
_cell.angle_alpha   90.00
_cell.angle_beta   90.00
_cell.angle_gamma   90.00
#
_symmetry.space_group_name_H-M   'P 1'
#
loop_
_entity.id
_entity.type
_entity.pdbx_description
1 polymer ?
#
loop_
_entity_poly.entity_id
_entity_poly.type
_entity_poly.pdbx_seq_one_letter_code
_entity_poly.pdbx_strand_id
1 'polypeptide(L)' 'MAKAVIREVIEAQPDDASYEEIMRELAFERMIERGLADVRAGRSVSHDEAMRRIRSWRN' A
#
# COMPACT_ATOMS: atom_id res chain seq x y z
N MET A 1 -14.65 6.49 1.01
CA MET A 1 -14.59 7.42 2.17
C MET A 1 -13.58 6.87 3.17
N ALA A 2 -12.62 7.66 3.66
CA ALA A 2 -11.55 7.15 4.54
C ALA A 2 -12.08 6.42 5.79
N LYS A 3 -13.15 6.94 6.41
CA LYS A 3 -13.77 6.34 7.60
C LYS A 3 -14.38 4.94 7.36
N ALA A 4 -14.86 4.66 6.15
CA ALA A 4 -15.44 3.35 5.83
C ALA A 4 -14.35 2.28 5.72
N VAL A 5 -13.29 2.57 4.96
CA VAL A 5 -12.13 1.68 4.80
C VAL A 5 -11.46 1.39 6.15
N ILE A 6 -11.27 2.41 6.98
CA ILE A 6 -10.68 2.22 8.32
C ILE A 6 -11.51 1.24 9.16
N ARG A 7 -12.85 1.36 9.10
CA ARG A 7 -13.74 0.45 9.83
C ARG A 7 -13.69 -0.97 9.26
N GLU A 8 -13.76 -1.13 7.95
CA GLU A 8 -13.67 -2.44 7.30
C GLU A 8 -12.37 -3.17 7.66
N VAL A 9 -11.24 -2.45 7.67
CA VAL A 9 -9.95 -3.02 8.06
C VAL A 9 -9.97 -3.46 9.52
N ILE A 10 -10.52 -2.65 10.44
CA ILE A 10 -10.61 -2.99 11.86
C ILE A 10 -11.54 -4.19 12.09
N GLU A 11 -12.72 -4.21 11.46
CA GLU A 11 -13.72 -5.27 11.60
C GLU A 11 -13.26 -6.61 11.01
N ALA A 12 -12.30 -6.60 10.08
CA ALA A 12 -11.72 -7.81 9.50
C ALA A 12 -10.58 -8.43 10.34
N GLN A 13 -10.13 -7.77 11.40
CA GLN A 13 -9.02 -8.27 12.22
C GLN A 13 -9.49 -9.34 13.22
N PRO A 14 -8.60 -10.29 13.58
CA PRO A 14 -8.79 -11.14 14.75
C PRO A 14 -8.97 -10.33 16.05
N ASP A 15 -9.69 -10.90 17.01
CA ASP A 15 -9.91 -10.27 18.34
C ASP A 15 -8.61 -10.06 19.14
N ASP A 16 -7.55 -10.82 18.82
CA ASP A 16 -6.23 -10.75 19.45
C ASP A 16 -5.22 -9.91 18.65
N ALA A 17 -5.67 -9.22 17.59
CA ALA A 17 -4.81 -8.37 16.78
C ALA A 17 -4.19 -7.24 17.61
N SER A 18 -2.88 -7.09 17.49
CA SER A 18 -2.15 -6.00 18.11
C SER A 18 -2.37 -4.68 17.39
N TYR A 19 -2.13 -3.57 18.10
CA TYR A 19 -2.17 -2.24 17.51
C TYR A 19 -1.23 -2.10 16.29
N GLU A 20 -0.04 -2.71 16.33
CA GLU A 20 0.92 -2.64 15.23
C GLU A 20 0.44 -3.40 13.98
N GLU A 21 -0.25 -4.52 14.15
CA GLU A 21 -0.82 -5.28 13.04
C GLU A 21 -1.95 -4.50 12.36
N ILE A 22 -2.86 -3.90 13.13
CA ILE A 22 -3.93 -3.05 12.60
C ILE A 22 -3.34 -1.88 11.80
N MET A 23 -2.32 -1.21 12.34
CA MET A 23 -1.67 -0.09 11.66
C MET A 23 -0.95 -0.51 10.37
N ARG A 24 -0.35 -1.71 10.36
CA ARG A 24 0.28 -2.27 9.16
C ARG A 24 -0.73 -2.51 8.04
N GLU A 25 -1.88 -3.08 8.38
CA GLU A 25 -2.95 -3.34 7.41
C GLU A 25 -3.55 -2.04 6.85
N LEU A 26 -3.78 -1.04 7.71
CA LEU A 26 -4.21 0.29 7.26
C LEU A 26 -3.20 0.95 6.30
N ALA A 27 -1.90 0.80 6.58
CA ALA A 27 -0.85 1.30 5.70
C ALA A 27 -0.82 0.53 4.37
N PHE A 28 -1.03 -0.79 4.41
CA PHE A 28 -1.07 -1.65 3.23
C PHE A 28 -2.21 -1.28 2.29
N GLU A 29 -3.44 -1.13 2.81
CA GLU A 29 -4.59 -0.66 2.04
C GLU A 29 -4.30 0.70 1.35
N ARG A 30 -3.69 1.63 2.10
CA ARG A 30 -3.31 2.93 1.56
C ARG A 30 -2.27 2.82 0.44
N MET A 31 -1.34 1.86 0.52
CA MET A 31 -0.34 1.59 -0.50
C MET A 31 -0.97 1.04 -1.79
N ILE A 32 -1.94 0.12 -1.67
CA ILE A 32 -2.69 -0.41 -2.82
C ILE A 32 -3.43 0.71 -3.54
N GLU A 33 -4.21 1.51 -2.81
CA GLU A 33 -4.95 2.64 -3.40
C GLU A 33 -4.04 3.64 -4.11
N ARG A 34 -2.85 3.89 -3.54
CA ARG A 34 -1.85 4.73 -4.20
C ARG A 34 -1.38 4.11 -5.51
N GLY A 35 -1.03 2.83 -5.51
CA GLY A 35 -0.57 2.11 -6.70
C GLY A 35 -1.64 2.10 -7.81
N LEU A 36 -2.90 1.84 -7.45
CA LEU A 36 -4.02 1.90 -8.40
C LEU A 36 -4.22 3.30 -8.97
N ALA A 37 -4.09 4.34 -8.13
CA ALA A 37 -4.15 5.72 -8.60
C ALA A 37 -2.98 6.10 -9.51
N ASP A 38 -1.78 5.56 -9.26
CA ASP A 38 -0.60 5.75 -10.11
C ASP A 38 -0.81 5.11 -11.49
N VAL A 39 -1.36 3.89 -11.54
CA VAL A 39 -1.70 3.22 -12.80
C VAL A 39 -2.73 4.02 -13.60
N ARG A 40 -3.83 4.43 -12.95
CA ARG A 40 -4.89 5.24 -13.62
C ARG A 40 -4.37 6.57 -14.17
N ALA A 41 -3.36 7.14 -13.53
CA ALA A 41 -2.75 8.40 -13.94
C ALA A 41 -1.56 8.22 -14.90
N GLY A 42 -1.26 6.99 -15.34
CA GLY A 42 -0.14 6.71 -16.24
C GLY A 42 1.24 6.90 -15.60
N ARG A 43 1.34 6.87 -14.26
CA ARG A 43 2.61 7.00 -13.50
C ARG A 43 3.33 5.65 -13.30
N SER A 44 3.03 4.66 -14.13
CA SER A 44 3.76 3.39 -14.18
C SER A 44 5.01 3.51 -15.06
N VAL A 45 6.04 2.71 -14.77
CA VAL A 45 7.24 2.59 -15.60
C VAL A 45 7.38 1.17 -16.12
N SER A 46 8.19 0.97 -17.16
CA SER A 46 8.51 -0.38 -17.64
C SER A 46 9.31 -1.17 -16.60
N HIS A 47 9.28 -2.49 -16.69
CA HIS A 47 10.06 -3.37 -15.80
C HIS A 47 11.56 -3.03 -15.84
N ASP A 48 12.12 -2.82 -17.04
CA ASP A 48 13.54 -2.49 -17.21
C ASP A 48 13.91 -1.17 -16.53
N GLU A 49 13.03 -0.16 -16.61
CA GLU A 49 13.23 1.10 -15.92
C GLU A 49 13.14 0.95 -14.41
N ALA A 50 12.16 0.21 -13.89
CA ALA A 50 12.05 -0.08 -12.46
C ALA A 50 13.32 -0.75 -11.92
N MET A 51 13.83 -1.77 -12.61
CA MET A 51 15.05 -2.48 -12.20
C MET A 51 16.29 -1.59 -12.25
N ARG A 52 16.40 -0.68 -13.24
CA ARG A 52 17.49 0.31 -13.27
C ARG A 52 17.46 1.23 -12.05
N ARG A 53 16.28 1.74 -11.66
CA ARG A 53 16.11 2.62 -10.48
C ARG A 53 16.44 1.91 -9.16
N ILE A 54 16.00 0.66 -8.99
CA ILE A 54 16.28 -0.12 -7.77
C ILE A 54 17.78 -0.36 -7.61
N ARG A 55 18.49 -0.67 -8.71
CA ARG A 55 19.94 -0.90 -8.68
C ARG A 55 20.74 0.35 -8.31
N SER A 56 20.26 1.54 -8.64
CA SER A 56 20.96 2.79 -8.31
C SER A 56 20.92 3.17 -6.83
N TRP A 57 20.08 2.53 -6.00
CA TRP A 57 20.02 2.80 -4.56
C TRP A 57 21.17 2.18 -3.75
N ARG A 58 21.95 1.27 -4.35
CA ARG A 58 23.10 0.63 -3.71
C ARG A 58 24.41 1.40 -3.89
N ASN A 59 24.37 2.55 -4.57
CA ASN A 59 25.52 3.43 -4.81
C ASN A 59 25.50 4.63 -3.87
#